data_AF-Q9XMR8-F1
#
_entry.id   AF-Q9XMR8-F1
#
_cell.length_a   1.000
_cell.length_b   1.000
_cell.length_c   1.000
_cell.angle_alpha   90.00
_cell.angle_beta   90.00
_cell.angle_gamma   90.00
#
_symmetry.space_group_name_H-M   'P 1'
#
loop_
_entity.id
_entity.type
_entity.pdbx_description
1 polymer ?
#
loop_
_entity_poly.entity_id
_entity_poly.type
_entity_poly.pdbx_seq_one_letter_code
_entity_poly.pdbx_strand_id
1 'polypeptide(L)'
;MLDYLFLLDLNDDLTRKAVFEQLVIFIFTYCVMNFLAWSTVVELIWPTHFFNRRHTSSQEFLRFRTYTETLLKLTSYNDFFYILNNYYFNQKLILKN
;
A
#
# COMPACT_ATOMS: atom_id res chain seq x y z
N MET A 1 6.20 -45.53 17.86
CA MET A 1 6.25 -44.06 17.90
C MET A 1 7.32 -43.65 16.89
N LEU A 2 7.10 -42.62 16.05
CA LEU A 2 7.97 -42.31 14.91
C LEU A 2 9.27 -41.61 15.35
N ASP A 3 10.42 -42.08 14.84
CA ASP A 3 11.76 -41.55 15.15
C ASP A 3 11.96 -40.08 14.73
N TYR A 4 11.06 -39.51 13.92
CA TYR A 4 11.11 -38.09 13.53
C TYR A 4 10.90 -37.13 14.71
N LEU A 5 10.26 -37.57 15.80
CA LEU A 5 10.07 -36.74 16.99
C LEU A 5 11.38 -36.43 17.73
N PHE A 6 12.44 -37.22 17.51
CA PHE A 6 13.77 -36.94 18.07
C PHE A 6 14.38 -35.63 17.52
N LEU A 7 13.89 -35.10 16.39
CA LEU A 7 14.33 -33.81 15.84
C LEU A 7 13.86 -32.60 16.66
N LEU A 8 12.86 -32.78 17.53
CA LEU A 8 12.31 -31.71 18.37
C LEU A 8 13.08 -31.53 19.68
N ASP A 9 13.95 -32.49 20.02
CA ASP A 9 14.71 -32.47 21.26
C ASP A 9 15.92 -31.53 21.15
N LEU A 10 15.82 -30.42 21.87
CA LEU A 10 16.85 -29.38 21.97
C LEU A 10 17.71 -29.53 23.23
N ASN A 11 17.34 -30.39 24.17
CA ASN A 11 18.09 -30.56 25.42
C ASN A 11 19.42 -31.29 25.17
N ASP A 12 19.37 -32.36 24.36
CA ASP A 12 20.55 -33.14 24.01
C ASP A 12 21.13 -32.79 22.62
N ASP A 13 20.72 -31.67 22.00
CA ASP A 13 21.25 -31.27 20.67
C ASP A 13 22.76 -30.98 20.70
N LEU A 14 23.28 -30.58 21.87
CA LEU A 14 24.72 -30.44 22.13
C LEU A 14 25.49 -31.75 21.90
N THR A 15 24.89 -32.89 22.21
CA THR A 15 25.53 -34.21 22.04
C THR A 15 25.58 -34.66 20.59
N ARG A 16 24.78 -34.04 19.72
CA ARG A 16 24.68 -34.40 18.29
C ARG A 16 25.52 -33.44 17.44
N LYS A 17 25.19 -32.16 17.43
CA LYS A 17 25.81 -31.16 16.53
C LYS A 17 25.86 -29.74 17.09
N ALA A 18 24.92 -29.29 17.93
CA ALA A 18 24.81 -27.91 18.42
C ALA A 18 24.74 -26.80 17.33
N VAL A 19 24.40 -27.15 16.08
CA VAL A 19 24.41 -26.20 14.95
C VAL A 19 23.09 -25.42 14.85
N PHE A 20 21.99 -26.02 15.31
CA PHE A 20 20.66 -25.44 15.12
C PHE A 20 20.52 -24.09 15.83
N GLU A 21 21.00 -23.97 17.08
CA GLU A 21 20.96 -22.72 17.84
C GLU A 21 21.68 -21.57 17.13
N GLN A 22 22.84 -21.82 16.53
CA GLN A 22 23.62 -20.79 15.82
C GLN A 22 22.96 -20.40 14.49
N LEU A 23 22.41 -21.38 13.78
CA LEU A 23 21.78 -21.17 12.48
C LEU A 23 20.47 -20.38 12.63
N VAL A 24 19.69 -20.63 13.68
CA VAL A 24 18.46 -19.89 13.97
C VAL A 24 18.75 -18.41 14.23
N ILE A 25 19.83 -18.07 14.94
CA ILE A 25 20.25 -16.67 15.16
C ILE A 25 20.56 -15.96 13.83
N PHE A 26 21.25 -16.64 12.92
CA PHE A 26 21.52 -16.11 11.58
C PHE A 26 20.23 -15.90 10.78
N ILE A 27 19.31 -16.87 10.79
CA ILE A 27 18.03 -16.76 10.10
C ILE A 27 17.23 -15.55 10.63
N PHE A 28 17.16 -15.37 11.95
CA PHE A 28 16.44 -14.23 12.51
C PHE A 28 17.09 -12.90 12.12
N THR A 29 18.42 -12.82 12.16
CA THR A 29 19.14 -11.59 11.76
C THR A 29 18.93 -11.28 10.28
N TYR A 30 19.00 -12.30 9.42
CA TYR A 30 18.72 -12.16 8.00
C TYR A 30 17.26 -11.75 7.74
N CYS A 31 16.32 -12.29 8.50
CA CYS A 31 14.91 -11.90 8.41
C CYS A 31 14.70 -10.44 8.81
N VAL A 32 15.31 -9.99 9.90
CA VAL A 32 15.22 -8.57 10.33
C VAL A 32 15.85 -7.65 9.30
N MET A 33 17.01 -8.01 8.75
CA MET A 33 17.67 -7.23 7.70
C MET A 33 16.77 -7.11 6.46
N ASN A 34 16.19 -8.21 5.99
CA ASN A 34 15.27 -8.18 4.86
C ASN A 34 14.00 -7.41 5.17
N PHE A 35 13.43 -7.57 6.36
CA PHE A 35 12.25 -6.82 6.76
C PHE A 35 12.50 -5.32 6.62
N LEU A 36 13.60 -4.81 7.19
CA LEU A 36 13.96 -3.40 7.10
C LEU A 36 14.25 -2.95 5.66
N ALA A 37 14.96 -3.77 4.88
CA ALA A 37 15.29 -3.42 3.50
C ALA A 37 14.04 -3.39 2.60
N TRP A 38 13.25 -4.46 2.62
CA TRP A 38 12.07 -4.61 1.75
C TRP A 38 10.94 -3.68 2.16
N SER A 39 10.68 -3.49 3.46
CA SER A 39 9.66 -2.54 3.91
C SER A 39 10.01 -1.13 3.43
N THR A 40 11.27 -0.72 3.60
CA THR A 40 11.73 0.61 3.18
C THR A 40 11.60 0.80 1.67
N VAL A 41 12.04 -0.17 0.86
CA VAL A 41 11.95 -0.07 -0.60
C VAL A 41 10.49 0.00 -1.08
N VAL A 42 9.61 -0.81 -0.50
CA VAL A 42 8.19 -0.85 -0.89
C VAL A 42 7.45 0.40 -0.42
N GLU A 43 7.73 0.88 0.78
CA GLU A 43 7.05 2.06 1.32
C GLU A 43 7.51 3.35 0.65
N LEU A 44 8.81 3.51 0.36
CA LEU A 44 9.36 4.76 -0.22
C LEU A 44 8.94 5.07 -1.67
N ILE A 45 8.02 4.31 -2.25
CA ILE A 45 7.36 4.70 -3.52
C ILE A 45 6.30 5.79 -3.31
N TRP A 46 5.74 5.91 -2.10
CA TRP A 46 4.63 6.84 -1.83
C TRP A 46 4.99 8.33 -2.02
N PRO A 47 6.18 8.84 -1.64
CA PRO A 47 6.52 10.25 -1.79
C PRO A 47 6.56 10.66 -3.27
N THR A 48 7.19 9.85 -4.11
CA THR A 48 7.28 10.10 -5.56
C THR A 48 5.90 10.04 -6.20
N HIS A 49 5.10 9.01 -5.88
CA HIS A 49 3.74 8.92 -6.42
C HIS A 49 2.88 10.11 -6.00
N PHE A 50 2.93 10.50 -4.73
CA PHE A 50 2.16 11.62 -4.20
C PHE A 50 2.55 12.95 -4.85
N PHE A 51 3.86 13.20 -4.99
CA PHE A 51 4.37 14.40 -5.63
C PHE A 51 3.91 14.48 -7.09
N ASN A 52 4.11 13.40 -7.84
CA ASN A 52 3.78 13.37 -9.27
C ASN A 52 2.28 13.61 -9.51
N ARG A 53 1.39 12.94 -8.74
CA ARG A 53 -0.06 13.10 -8.90
C ARG A 53 -0.58 14.53 -8.66
N ARG A 54 0.22 15.39 -8.00
CA ARG A 54 -0.17 16.76 -7.60
C ARG A 54 0.57 17.85 -8.37
N HIS A 55 1.81 17.62 -8.78
CA HIS A 55 2.69 18.69 -9.24
C HIS A 55 3.15 18.57 -10.70
N THR A 56 3.00 17.41 -11.36
CA THR A 56 3.54 17.24 -12.72
C THR A 56 2.56 17.60 -13.83
N SER A 57 1.33 17.98 -13.50
CA SER A 57 0.39 18.46 -14.52
C SER A 57 0.78 19.86 -14.99
N SER A 58 0.98 20.02 -16.30
CA SER A 58 1.18 21.33 -16.94
C SER A 58 -0.06 21.71 -17.74
N GLN A 59 -0.33 23.02 -17.82
CA GLN A 59 -1.50 23.56 -18.52
C GLN A 59 -1.40 23.38 -20.05
N GLU A 60 -0.17 23.24 -20.58
CA GLU A 60 0.07 23.01 -22.01
C GLU A 60 -0.27 21.57 -22.44
N PHE A 61 -0.52 20.66 -21.49
CA PHE A 61 -0.85 19.27 -21.75
C PHE A 61 -2.20 18.87 -21.15
N LEU A 62 -2.85 17.87 -21.76
CA LEU A 62 -4.10 17.33 -21.25
C LEU A 62 -3.86 16.38 -20.07
N ARG A 63 -4.47 16.69 -18.93
CA ARG A 63 -4.54 15.76 -17.79
C ARG A 63 -5.75 14.85 -17.93
N PHE A 64 -5.51 13.59 -18.30
CA PHE A 64 -6.56 12.58 -18.36
C PHE A 64 -7.01 12.13 -16.97
N ARG A 65 -8.30 11.83 -16.86
CA ARG A 65 -8.91 11.30 -15.64
C ARG A 65 -8.60 9.82 -15.49
N THR A 66 -8.17 9.43 -14.31
CA THR A 66 -7.89 8.03 -13.96
C THR A 66 -9.13 7.27 -13.48
N TYR A 67 -9.00 5.95 -13.31
CA TYR A 67 -10.07 5.10 -12.80
C TYR A 67 -10.64 5.59 -11.46
N THR A 68 -9.77 5.85 -10.48
CA THR A 68 -10.18 6.31 -9.15
C THR A 68 -10.86 7.67 -9.19
N GLU A 69 -10.31 8.63 -9.93
CA GLU A 69 -10.94 9.95 -10.12
C GLU A 69 -12.29 9.88 -10.86
N THR A 70 -12.52 8.83 -11.66
CA THR A 70 -13.80 8.61 -12.35
C THR A 70 -14.84 8.05 -11.40
N LEU A 71 -14.51 7.01 -10.64
CA LEU A 71 -15.38 6.48 -9.61
C LEU A 71 -15.74 7.56 -8.58
N LEU A 72 -14.74 8.26 -8.05
CA LEU A 72 -14.98 9.28 -7.03
C LEU A 72 -15.92 10.39 -7.51
N LYS A 73 -15.83 10.78 -8.78
CA LYS A 73 -16.70 11.81 -9.36
C LYS A 73 -18.14 11.35 -9.55
N LEU A 74 -18.35 10.08 -9.88
CA LEU A 74 -19.67 9.57 -10.25
C LEU A 74 -20.43 8.97 -9.06
N THR A 75 -19.73 8.32 -8.13
CA THR A 75 -20.38 7.55 -7.06
C THR A 75 -20.11 8.09 -5.66
N SER A 76 -19.11 8.96 -5.48
CA SER A 76 -18.76 9.51 -4.16
C SER A 76 -18.68 11.04 -4.16
N TYR A 77 -19.53 11.71 -4.94
CA TYR A 77 -19.70 13.15 -4.80
C TYR A 77 -20.47 13.46 -3.51
N ASN A 78 -20.18 14.60 -2.90
CA ASN A 78 -20.87 15.04 -1.70
C ASN A 78 -22.17 15.80 -2.02
N ASP A 79 -22.99 16.03 -0.99
CA ASP A 79 -24.29 16.71 -1.13
C ASP A 79 -24.14 18.13 -1.70
N PHE A 80 -23.09 18.84 -1.29
CA PHE A 80 -22.79 20.18 -1.82
C PHE A 80 -22.58 20.15 -3.33
N PHE A 81 -21.82 19.19 -3.86
CA PHE A 81 -21.61 19.04 -5.30
C PHE A 81 -22.93 18.76 -6.01
N TYR A 82 -23.78 17.88 -5.47
CA TYR A 82 -25.08 17.58 -6.05
C TYR A 82 -26.00 18.80 -6.11
N ILE A 83 -26.15 19.50 -4.97
CA ILE A 83 -27.02 20.67 -4.86
C ILE A 83 -26.52 21.78 -5.78
N LEU A 84 -25.21 22.02 -5.83
CA LEU A 84 -24.62 23.08 -6.65
C LEU A 84 -24.88 22.85 -8.15
N ASN A 85 -24.70 21.61 -8.63
CA ASN A 85 -24.98 21.29 -10.04
C ASN A 85 -26.48 21.50 -10.37
N ASN A 86 -27.38 21.01 -9.52
CA ASN A 86 -28.82 21.21 -9.72
C ASN A 86 -29.23 22.69 -9.64
N TYR A 87 -28.65 23.45 -8.71
CA TYR A 87 -28.86 24.89 -8.59
C TYR A 87 -28.50 25.61 -9.89
N TYR A 88 -27.31 25.32 -10.46
CA TYR A 88 -26.91 25.93 -11.73
C TYR A 88 -27.81 25.53 -12.90
N PHE A 89 -28.19 24.26 -13.00
CA PHE A 89 -29.10 23.81 -14.04
C PHE A 89 -30.47 24.48 -13.93
N ASN A 90 -31.03 24.55 -12.72
CA ASN A 90 -32.33 25.18 -12.49
C ASN A 90 -32.30 26.67 -12.80
N GLN A 91 -31.32 27.42 -12.29
CA GLN A 91 -31.27 28.87 -12.51
C GLN A 91 -30.99 29.24 -13.97
N LYS A 92 -29.98 28.61 -14.59
CA LYS A 92 -29.51 29.03 -15.92
C LYS A 92 -30.27 28.39 -17.08
N LEU A 93 -30.65 27.12 -16.95
CA LEU A 93 -31.23 26.37 -18.09
C LEU A 93 -32.76 26.32 -18.03
N ILE A 94 -33.35 26.28 -16.83
CA ILE A 94 -34.80 26.14 -16.65
C ILE A 94 -35.45 27.50 -16.41
N LEU A 95 -35.05 28.19 -15.35
CA LEU A 95 -35.64 29.46 -14.94
C LEU A 95 -35.13 30.65 -15.77
N LYS A 96 -33.94 30.52 -16.39
CA LYS A 96 -33.28 31.54 -17.22
C LYS A 96 -33.18 32.91 -16.53
N ASN A 97 -32.98 32.90 -15.22
CA ASN A 97 -32.69 34.10 -14.42
C ASN A 97 -31.20 34.44 -14.47
#